data_AF-A0A7H8NR31-F1
#
_entry.id   AF-A0A7H8NR31-F1
#
_cell.length_a   1.000
_cell.length_b   1.000
_cell.length_c   1.000
_cell.angle_alpha   90.00
_cell.angle_beta   90.00
_cell.angle_gamma   90.00
#
_symmetry.space_group_name_H-M   'P 1'
#
loop_
_entity.id
_entity.type
_entity.pdbx_description
1 polymer ?
#
loop_
_entity_poly.entity_id
_entity_poly.type
_entity_poly.pdbx_seq_one_letter_code
_entity_poly.pdbx_strand_id
1 'polypeptide(L)'
;MKQGRTDRDWAIVSVLTFIAGVVVTGLITNSAGLSRLIADVEWPAWTQAAVALAVGYAAVEVPRKIADAERSRRTELLVTLLGNSLFPAEALAKMLSTRNVDMNFATGLVRDIELQLKTLDSYPAADVPSALLLLKKVETQSHCLGLVELFRETQPRIEAMRVLTENQAAAFDVYRVAIRQLIEEVPVPRS
;
A
#
# COMPACT_ATOMS: atom_id res chain seq x y z
N MET A 1 20.93 12.05 -7.94
CA MET A 1 20.45 11.58 -6.63
C MET A 1 21.62 11.63 -5.65
N LYS A 2 21.64 12.60 -4.73
CA LYS A 2 22.72 12.77 -3.72
C LYS A 2 22.18 12.35 -2.35
N GLN A 3 22.01 11.05 -2.18
CA GLN A 3 21.54 10.39 -0.96
C GLN A 3 22.74 9.96 -0.12
N GLY A 4 23.58 10.93 0.25
CA GLY A 4 24.83 10.68 0.99
C GLY A 4 25.10 11.67 2.11
N ARG A 5 24.22 12.66 2.33
CA ARG A 5 24.32 13.60 3.46
C ARG A 5 23.53 13.13 4.69
N THR A 6 22.36 12.53 4.48
CA THR A 6 21.48 12.09 5.58
C THR A 6 22.11 10.99 6.45
N ASP A 7 22.78 10.00 5.86
CA ASP A 7 23.34 8.88 6.63
C ASP A 7 24.51 9.30 7.52
N ARG A 8 25.27 10.33 7.10
CA ARG A 8 26.39 10.87 7.87
C ARG A 8 25.91 11.65 9.10
N ASP A 9 24.79 12.35 8.98
CA ASP A 9 24.20 13.11 10.08
C ASP A 9 23.59 12.17 11.13
N TRP A 10 22.93 11.09 10.71
CA TRP A 10 22.42 10.06 11.63
C TRP A 10 23.54 9.34 12.39
N ALA A 11 24.67 9.03 11.72
CA ALA A 11 25.82 8.41 12.37
C ALA A 11 26.44 9.32 13.46
N ILE A 12 26.51 10.63 13.22
CA ILE A 12 27.04 11.60 14.20
C ILE A 12 26.12 11.68 15.43
N VAL A 13 24.80 11.70 15.22
CA VAL A 13 23.83 11.70 16.31
C VAL A 13 23.97 10.43 17.16
N SER A 14 24.04 9.25 16.54
CA SER A 14 24.20 7.99 17.27
C SER A 14 25.50 7.93 18.08
N VAL A 15 26.61 8.43 17.55
CA VAL A 15 27.89 8.48 18.27
C VAL A 15 27.82 9.42 19.48
N LEU A 16 27.19 10.59 19.34
CA LEU A 16 27.03 11.53 20.45
C LEU A 16 26.10 10.98 21.54
N THR A 17 25.02 10.29 21.17
CA THR A 17 24.13 9.63 22.14
C THR A 17 24.84 8.48 22.86
N PHE A 18 25.68 7.72 22.17
CA PHE A 18 26.48 6.65 22.78
C PHE A 18 27.50 7.21 23.78
N ILE A 19 28.22 8.28 23.43
CA ILE A 19 29.17 8.95 24.33
C ILE A 19 28.47 9.48 25.58
N ALA A 20 27.29 10.11 25.42
CA ALA A 20 26.50 10.58 26.55
C ALA A 20 26.07 9.40 27.45
N GLY A 21 25.64 8.28 26.86
CA GLY A 21 25.31 7.06 27.59
C GLY A 21 26.50 6.50 28.38
N VAL A 22 27.67 6.38 27.77
CA VAL A 22 28.90 5.87 28.42
C VAL A 22 29.32 6.74 29.61
N VAL A 23 29.24 8.06 29.48
CA VAL A 23 29.58 9.00 30.58
C VAL A 23 28.60 8.83 31.74
N VAL A 24 27.30 8.71 31.46
CA VAL A 24 26.26 8.50 32.48
C VAL A 24 26.43 7.14 33.17
N THR A 25 26.68 6.06 32.41
CA THR A 25 26.89 4.72 32.98
C THR A 25 28.19 4.63 33.80
N GLY A 26 29.25 5.31 33.36
CA GLY A 26 30.51 5.42 34.11
C GLY A 26 30.35 6.17 35.43
N LEU A 27 29.46 7.17 35.48
CA LEU A 27 29.11 7.89 36.70
C LEU A 27 28.25 7.04 37.66
N ILE A 28 27.37 6.19 37.14
CA ILE A 28 26.49 5.32 37.96
C ILE A 28 27.26 4.13 38.57
N THR A 29 28.23 3.58 37.85
CA THR A 29 28.98 2.38 38.29
C THR A 29 30.01 2.65 39.40
N ASN A 30 30.34 3.91 39.66
CA ASN A 30 31.23 4.30 40.76
C ASN A 30 30.42 4.57 42.04
N SER A 31 30.11 3.51 42.79
CA SER A 31 29.15 3.49 43.90
C SER A 31 29.50 4.35 45.12
N ALA A 32 30.71 4.88 45.23
CA ALA A 32 31.12 5.79 46.31
C ALA A 32 30.67 7.25 46.10
N GLY A 33 30.35 7.66 44.87
CA GLY A 33 29.93 9.03 44.54
C GLY A 33 28.41 9.25 44.56
N LEU A 34 27.61 8.19 44.39
CA LEU A 34 26.17 8.29 44.16
C LEU A 34 25.42 8.82 45.40
N SER A 35 25.82 8.43 46.60
CA SER A 35 25.18 8.85 47.85
C SER A 35 25.43 10.32 48.23
N ARG A 36 26.55 10.91 47.80
CA ARG A 36 26.82 12.35 48.00
C ARG A 36 26.24 13.22 46.88
N LEU A 37 26.23 12.73 45.64
CA LEU A 37 25.62 13.48 44.53
C LEU A 37 24.12 13.61 44.69
N ILE A 38 23.37 12.58 45.11
CA ILE A 38 21.90 12.68 45.26
C ILE A 38 21.48 13.76 46.27
N ALA A 39 22.32 14.10 47.25
CA ALA A 39 22.05 15.18 48.21
C ALA A 39 22.33 16.59 47.65
N ASP A 40 23.23 16.73 46.66
CA ASP A 40 23.67 18.00 46.07
C ASP A 40 23.30 18.14 44.57
N VAL A 41 22.53 17.21 43.99
CA VAL A 41 22.14 17.29 42.57
C VAL A 41 21.21 18.47 42.40
N GLU A 42 21.75 19.53 41.80
CA GLU A 42 21.00 20.71 41.40
C GLU A 42 19.86 20.28 40.45
N TRP A 43 18.66 20.79 40.71
CA TRP A 43 17.44 20.61 39.90
C TRP A 43 17.64 20.63 38.37
N PRO A 44 18.56 21.43 37.80
CA PRO A 44 18.87 21.41 36.36
C PRO A 44 19.38 20.08 35.80
N ALA A 45 20.07 19.24 36.56
CA ALA A 45 20.62 17.98 36.04
C ALA A 45 19.51 16.91 35.83
N TRP A 46 18.53 16.85 36.72
CA TRP A 46 17.38 15.97 36.58
C TRP A 46 16.47 16.37 35.42
N THR A 47 16.28 17.68 35.20
CA THR A 47 15.50 18.16 34.05
C THR A 47 16.20 17.80 32.74
N GLN A 48 17.53 17.90 32.67
CA GLN A 48 18.31 17.45 31.51
C GLN A 48 18.18 15.94 31.25
N ALA A 49 18.24 15.11 32.29
CA ALA A 49 18.06 13.66 32.14
C ALA A 49 16.64 13.30 31.66
N ALA A 50 15.61 13.95 32.20
CA ALA A 50 14.22 13.74 31.77
C ALA A 50 13.99 14.18 30.32
N VAL A 51 14.56 15.32 29.91
CA VAL A 51 14.51 15.81 28.53
C VAL A 51 15.25 14.85 27.59
N ALA A 52 16.43 14.35 27.97
CA ALA A 52 17.18 13.39 27.17
C ALA A 52 16.41 12.08 26.96
N LEU A 53 15.74 11.57 27.99
CA LEU A 53 14.87 10.39 27.87
C LEU A 53 13.66 10.66 26.98
N ALA A 54 12.99 11.81 27.13
CA ALA A 54 11.85 12.20 26.31
C ALA A 54 12.24 12.34 24.82
N VAL A 55 13.39 12.96 24.55
CA VAL A 55 13.94 13.10 23.18
C VAL A 55 14.33 11.73 22.62
N GLY A 56 14.97 10.87 23.41
CA GLY A 56 15.31 9.51 23.01
C GLY A 56 14.08 8.67 22.66
N TYR A 57 13.03 8.76 23.49
CA TYR A 57 11.76 8.09 23.21
C TYR A 57 11.08 8.64 21.94
N ALA A 58 11.01 9.96 21.79
CA ALA A 58 10.43 10.60 20.60
C ALA A 58 11.19 10.23 19.32
N ALA A 59 12.51 10.07 19.38
CA ALA A 59 13.35 9.68 18.25
C ALA A 59 13.06 8.26 17.73
N VAL A 60 12.51 7.36 18.57
CA VAL A 60 12.08 6.02 18.15
C VAL A 60 10.63 6.02 17.70
N GLU A 61 9.77 6.72 18.44
CA GLU A 61 8.32 6.60 18.24
C GLU A 61 7.77 7.45 17.11
N VAL A 62 8.42 8.58 16.79
CA VAL A 62 8.04 9.41 15.64
C VAL A 62 8.31 8.70 14.32
N PRO A 63 9.51 8.15 14.03
CA PRO A 63 9.76 7.39 12.80
C PRO A 63 8.83 6.18 12.65
N ARG A 64 8.55 5.47 13.74
CA ARG A 64 7.63 4.33 13.74
C ARG A 64 6.22 4.75 13.32
N LYS A 65 5.68 5.81 13.92
CA LYS A 65 4.36 6.35 13.55
C LYS A 65 4.31 6.83 12.09
N ILE A 66 5.39 7.44 11.60
CA ILE A 66 5.48 7.87 10.19
C ILE A 66 5.48 6.66 9.26
N ALA A 67 6.24 5.60 9.59
CA ALA A 67 6.28 4.37 8.79
C ALA A 67 4.93 3.65 8.77
N ASP A 68 4.24 3.58 9.91
CA ASP A 68 2.91 2.97 10.01
C ASP A 68 1.84 3.78 9.26
N ALA A 69 1.90 5.10 9.33
CA ALA A 69 1.01 5.99 8.58
C ALA A 69 1.23 5.88 7.06
N GLU A 70 2.49 5.83 6.62
CA GLU A 70 2.84 5.65 5.21
C GLU A 70 2.41 4.28 4.69
N ARG A 71 2.58 3.22 5.49
CA ARG A 71 2.09 1.87 5.14
C ARG A 71 0.57 1.83 5.00
N SER A 72 -0.15 2.52 5.89
CA SER A 72 -1.61 2.62 5.84
C SER A 72 -2.07 3.35 4.59
N ARG A 73 -1.43 4.49 4.27
CA ARG A 73 -1.71 5.26 3.06
C ARG A 73 -1.45 4.46 1.77
N ARG A 74 -0.34 3.72 1.71
CA ARG A 74 -0.02 2.83 0.57
C ARG A 74 -1.05 1.72 0.39
N THR A 75 -1.50 1.15 1.51
CA THR A 75 -2.55 0.13 1.53
C THR A 75 -3.85 0.69 0.96
N GLU A 76 -4.29 1.84 1.47
CA GLU A 76 -5.49 2.53 1.01
C GLU A 76 -5.44 2.85 -0.48
N LEU A 77 -4.34 3.44 -0.95
CA LEU A 77 -4.14 3.75 -2.37
C LEU A 77 -4.23 2.50 -3.24
N LEU A 78 -3.55 1.41 -2.85
CA LEU A 78 -3.58 0.17 -3.63
C LEU A 78 -4.99 -0.44 -3.66
N VAL A 79 -5.66 -0.49 -2.51
CA VAL A 79 -7.04 -0.97 -2.41
C VAL A 79 -7.98 -0.15 -3.30
N THR A 80 -7.86 1.18 -3.30
CA THR A 80 -8.64 2.04 -4.17
C THR A 80 -8.35 1.77 -5.64
N LEU A 81 -7.08 1.56 -6.03
CA LEU A 81 -6.73 1.20 -7.41
C LEU A 81 -7.31 -0.17 -7.83
N LEU A 82 -7.26 -1.17 -6.94
CA LEU A 82 -7.89 -2.47 -7.18
C LEU A 82 -9.38 -2.31 -7.41
N GLY A 83 -10.08 -1.60 -6.51
CA GLY A 83 -11.52 -1.32 -6.65
C GLY A 83 -11.85 -0.61 -7.97
N ASN A 84 -11.11 0.45 -8.29
CA ASN A 84 -11.30 1.23 -9.53
C ASN A 84 -11.10 0.40 -10.80
N SER A 85 -10.28 -0.66 -10.76
CA SER A 85 -10.11 -1.58 -11.89
C SER A 85 -11.18 -2.69 -11.92
N LEU A 86 -11.62 -3.18 -10.76
CA LEU A 86 -12.56 -4.29 -10.64
C LEU A 86 -14.00 -3.89 -10.97
N PHE A 87 -14.48 -2.71 -10.54
CA PHE A 87 -15.87 -2.30 -10.77
C PHE A 87 -16.23 -2.14 -12.26
N PRO A 88 -15.43 -1.44 -13.10
CA PRO A 88 -15.68 -1.37 -14.54
C PRO A 88 -15.61 -2.76 -15.20
N ALA A 89 -14.70 -3.63 -14.74
CA ALA A 89 -14.56 -4.99 -15.25
C ALA A 89 -15.79 -5.85 -14.91
N GLU A 90 -16.32 -5.76 -13.70
CA GLU A 90 -17.57 -6.43 -13.31
C GLU A 90 -18.75 -5.92 -14.15
N ALA A 91 -18.85 -4.60 -14.34
CA ALA A 91 -19.90 -3.99 -15.15
C ALA A 91 -19.85 -4.47 -16.61
N LEU A 92 -18.66 -4.52 -17.20
CA LEU A 92 -18.43 -5.02 -18.55
C LEU A 92 -18.81 -6.51 -18.66
N ALA A 93 -18.29 -7.35 -17.76
CA ALA A 93 -18.57 -8.79 -17.75
C ALA A 93 -20.07 -9.07 -17.56
N LYS A 94 -20.73 -8.33 -16.66
CA LYS A 94 -22.18 -8.42 -16.42
C LYS A 94 -22.97 -8.07 -17.67
N MET A 95 -22.68 -6.93 -18.30
CA MET A 95 -23.35 -6.49 -19.53
C MET A 95 -23.23 -7.51 -20.67
N LEU A 96 -22.04 -8.08 -20.86
CA LEU A 96 -21.81 -9.06 -21.91
C LEU A 96 -22.45 -10.41 -21.56
N SER A 97 -22.45 -10.82 -20.30
CA SER A 97 -23.12 -12.05 -19.84
C SER A 97 -24.64 -12.01 -20.03
N THR A 98 -25.28 -10.84 -19.91
CA THR A 98 -26.73 -10.68 -20.09
C THR A 98 -27.14 -10.47 -21.55
N ARG A 99 -26.18 -10.47 -22.49
CA ARG A 99 -26.37 -10.24 -23.93
C ARG A 99 -27.00 -8.88 -24.29
N ASN A 100 -27.11 -7.95 -23.34
CA ASN A 100 -27.60 -6.60 -23.57
C ASN A 100 -26.42 -5.67 -23.88
N VAL A 101 -25.89 -5.77 -25.10
CA VAL A 101 -24.63 -5.11 -25.46
C VAL A 101 -24.87 -3.73 -26.06
N ASP A 102 -24.52 -2.68 -25.31
CA ASP A 102 -24.22 -1.37 -25.87
C ASP A 102 -22.72 -1.31 -26.19
N MET A 103 -22.37 -1.35 -27.46
CA MET A 103 -20.97 -1.37 -27.92
C MET A 103 -20.21 -0.09 -27.58
N ASN A 104 -20.88 1.07 -27.55
CA ASN A 104 -20.22 2.33 -27.21
C ASN A 104 -19.85 2.33 -25.72
N PHE A 105 -20.79 1.88 -24.88
CA PHE A 105 -20.56 1.76 -23.45
C PHE A 105 -19.50 0.68 -23.14
N ALA A 106 -19.57 -0.48 -23.79
CA ALA A 106 -18.59 -1.56 -23.62
C ALA A 106 -17.17 -1.12 -24.00
N THR A 107 -17.03 -0.42 -25.13
CA THR A 107 -15.73 0.14 -25.56
C THR A 107 -15.20 1.18 -24.58
N GLY A 108 -16.09 2.02 -24.03
CA GLY A 108 -15.75 2.96 -22.95
C GLY A 108 -15.20 2.25 -21.71
N LEU A 109 -15.90 1.21 -21.24
CA LEU A 109 -15.45 0.42 -20.08
C LEU A 109 -14.11 -0.27 -20.34
N VAL A 110 -13.88 -0.83 -21.53
CA VAL A 110 -12.59 -1.46 -21.88
C VAL A 110 -11.45 -0.45 -21.81
N ARG A 111 -11.65 0.75 -22.36
CA ARG A 111 -10.65 1.82 -22.28
C ARG A 111 -10.36 2.21 -20.84
N ASP A 112 -11.38 2.31 -20.00
CA ASP A 112 -11.22 2.62 -18.58
C ASP A 112 -10.46 1.51 -17.85
N ILE A 113 -10.81 0.24 -18.09
CA ILE A 113 -10.10 -0.92 -17.53
C ILE A 113 -8.62 -0.89 -17.94
N GLU A 114 -8.30 -0.64 -19.21
CA GLU A 114 -6.92 -0.56 -19.69
C GLU A 114 -6.13 0.56 -19.02
N LEU A 115 -6.75 1.72 -18.81
CA LEU A 115 -6.13 2.85 -18.12
C LEU A 115 -5.86 2.52 -16.65
N GLN A 116 -6.83 1.90 -15.97
CA GLN A 116 -6.67 1.47 -14.58
C GLN A 116 -5.64 0.35 -14.46
N LEU A 117 -5.59 -0.59 -15.41
CA LEU A 117 -4.57 -1.65 -15.46
C LEU A 117 -3.17 -1.09 -15.63
N LYS A 118 -2.97 -0.10 -16.51
CA LYS A 118 -1.66 0.58 -16.66
C LYS A 118 -1.26 1.30 -15.37
N THR A 119 -2.22 1.93 -14.70
CA THR A 119 -1.99 2.61 -13.43
C THR A 119 -1.61 1.60 -12.34
N LEU A 120 -2.33 0.49 -12.26
CA LEU A 120 -2.06 -0.60 -11.32
C LEU A 120 -0.70 -1.25 -11.60
N ASP A 121 -0.33 -1.45 -12.86
CA ASP A 121 0.95 -2.00 -13.26
C ASP A 121 2.12 -1.10 -12.86
N SER A 122 1.95 0.22 -13.01
CA SER A 122 2.94 1.22 -12.59
C SER A 122 3.19 1.25 -11.07
N TYR A 123 2.31 0.65 -10.26
CA TYR A 123 2.50 0.54 -8.81
C TYR A 123 3.58 -0.50 -8.50
N PRO A 124 4.76 -0.12 -7.99
CA PRO A 124 5.88 -1.05 -7.84
C PRO A 124 5.60 -2.13 -6.80
N ALA A 125 6.00 -3.38 -7.11
CA ALA A 125 5.78 -4.53 -6.23
C ALA A 125 6.46 -4.36 -4.85
N ALA A 126 7.59 -3.63 -4.80
CA ALA A 126 8.32 -3.35 -3.58
C ALA A 126 7.56 -2.44 -2.61
N ASP A 127 6.61 -1.62 -3.09
CA ASP A 127 5.82 -0.72 -2.25
C ASP A 127 4.52 -1.36 -1.74
N VAL A 128 4.24 -2.61 -2.13
CA VAL A 128 3.04 -3.33 -1.70
C VAL A 128 3.17 -3.76 -0.24
N PRO A 129 2.25 -3.36 0.65
CA PRO A 129 2.44 -3.48 2.10
C PRO A 129 2.21 -4.90 2.66
N SER A 130 1.71 -5.83 1.84
CA SER A 130 1.53 -7.24 2.23
C SER A 130 1.57 -8.18 1.01
N ALA A 131 2.03 -9.42 1.22
CA ALA A 131 2.03 -10.45 0.18
C ALA A 131 0.61 -10.79 -0.32
N LEU A 132 -0.39 -10.71 0.57
CA LEU A 132 -1.79 -10.92 0.20
C LEU A 132 -2.28 -9.86 -0.79
N LEU A 133 -1.97 -8.58 -0.55
CA LEU A 133 -2.36 -7.51 -1.48
C LEU A 133 -1.60 -7.61 -2.80
N LEU A 134 -0.36 -8.11 -2.78
CA LEU A 134 0.39 -8.38 -4.00
C LEU A 134 -0.28 -9.49 -4.82
N LEU A 135 -0.72 -10.58 -4.16
CA LEU A 135 -1.47 -11.64 -4.82
C LEU A 135 -2.76 -11.10 -5.43
N LYS A 136 -3.54 -10.31 -4.67
CA LYS A 136 -4.77 -9.69 -5.17
C LYS A 136 -4.51 -8.77 -6.36
N LYS A 137 -3.41 -8.00 -6.34
CA LYS A 137 -2.98 -7.20 -7.49
C LYS A 137 -2.78 -8.06 -8.73
N VAL A 138 -2.03 -9.15 -8.62
CA VAL A 138 -1.74 -10.05 -9.75
C VAL A 138 -3.02 -10.72 -10.26
N GLU A 139 -3.89 -11.19 -9.37
CA GLU A 139 -5.18 -11.80 -9.73
C GLU A 139 -6.08 -10.78 -10.47
N THR A 140 -6.22 -9.58 -9.94
CA THR A 140 -6.97 -8.49 -10.58
C THR A 140 -6.41 -8.17 -11.96
N GLN A 141 -5.08 -8.04 -12.10
CA GLN A 141 -4.46 -7.79 -13.40
C GLN A 141 -4.76 -8.92 -14.40
N SER A 142 -4.62 -10.18 -13.97
CA SER A 142 -4.88 -11.36 -14.80
C SER A 142 -6.32 -11.42 -15.28
N HIS A 143 -7.30 -11.28 -14.37
CA HIS A 143 -8.72 -11.36 -14.73
C HIS A 143 -9.19 -10.19 -15.60
N CYS A 144 -8.76 -8.97 -15.30
CA CYS A 144 -9.13 -7.80 -16.10
C CYS A 144 -8.48 -7.84 -17.48
N LEU A 145 -7.22 -8.28 -17.60
CA LEU A 145 -6.55 -8.45 -18.89
C LEU A 145 -7.25 -9.54 -19.72
N GLY A 146 -7.52 -10.71 -19.13
CA GLY A 146 -8.23 -11.79 -19.82
C GLY A 146 -9.64 -11.38 -20.27
N LEU A 147 -10.34 -10.58 -19.48
CA LEU A 147 -11.64 -10.02 -19.87
C LEU A 147 -11.53 -9.08 -21.08
N VAL A 148 -10.53 -8.20 -21.08
CA VAL A 148 -10.27 -7.27 -22.20
C VAL A 148 -9.88 -8.02 -23.47
N GLU A 149 -9.05 -9.06 -23.36
CA GLU A 149 -8.66 -9.92 -24.48
C GLU A 149 -9.88 -10.65 -25.05
N LEU A 150 -10.70 -11.27 -24.19
CA LEU A 150 -11.94 -11.93 -24.59
C LEU A 150 -12.89 -10.96 -25.29
N PHE A 151 -13.02 -9.73 -24.80
CA PHE A 151 -13.81 -8.70 -25.46
C PHE A 151 -13.27 -8.36 -26.84
N ARG A 152 -11.95 -8.12 -26.97
CA ARG A 152 -11.33 -7.78 -28.27
C ARG A 152 -11.48 -8.90 -29.29
N GLU A 153 -11.38 -10.16 -28.88
CA GLU A 153 -11.61 -11.32 -29.76
C GLU A 153 -13.06 -11.46 -30.21
N THR A 154 -14.00 -11.12 -29.31
CA THR A 154 -15.44 -11.27 -29.58
C THR A 154 -16.04 -10.04 -30.26
N GLN A 155 -15.47 -8.85 -30.07
CA GLN A 155 -15.96 -7.57 -30.59
C GLN A 155 -16.32 -7.60 -32.08
N PRO A 156 -15.46 -8.06 -33.01
CA PRO A 156 -15.79 -8.09 -34.44
C PRO A 156 -17.04 -8.94 -34.74
N ARG A 157 -17.26 -10.01 -33.96
CA ARG A 157 -18.42 -10.89 -34.10
C ARG A 157 -19.68 -10.23 -33.55
N ILE A 158 -19.57 -9.52 -32.42
CA ILE A 158 -20.68 -8.76 -31.85
C ILE A 158 -21.09 -7.65 -32.82
N GLU A 159 -20.14 -6.94 -33.43
CA GLU A 159 -20.44 -5.90 -34.42
C GLU A 159 -21.10 -6.47 -35.68
N ALA A 160 -20.65 -7.64 -36.15
CA ALA A 160 -21.20 -8.29 -37.34
C ALA A 160 -22.61 -8.88 -37.11
N MET A 161 -22.82 -9.58 -35.98
CA MET A 161 -24.05 -10.33 -35.70
C MET A 161 -25.04 -9.56 -34.82
N ARG A 162 -24.61 -8.47 -34.17
CA ARG A 162 -25.33 -7.71 -33.14
C ARG A 162 -25.81 -8.54 -31.94
N VAL A 163 -25.32 -9.77 -31.78
CA VAL A 163 -25.74 -10.71 -30.74
C VAL A 163 -24.56 -11.57 -30.30
N LEU A 164 -24.45 -11.80 -28.99
CA LEU A 164 -23.52 -12.76 -28.39
C LEU A 164 -24.08 -14.17 -28.44
N THR A 165 -23.24 -15.14 -28.81
CA THR A 165 -23.56 -16.56 -28.67
C THR A 165 -23.64 -16.97 -27.20
N GLU A 166 -24.35 -18.05 -26.91
CA GLU A 166 -24.47 -18.58 -25.55
C GLU A 166 -23.12 -18.93 -24.94
N ASN A 167 -22.22 -19.55 -25.72
CA ASN A 167 -20.88 -19.89 -25.27
C ASN A 167 -20.04 -18.64 -24.93
N GLN A 168 -20.17 -17.56 -25.70
CA GLN A 168 -19.48 -16.31 -25.41
C GLN A 168 -20.04 -15.64 -24.15
N ALA A 169 -21.37 -15.59 -24.00
CA ALA A 169 -22.01 -15.05 -22.82
C ALA A 169 -21.61 -15.83 -21.55
N ALA A 170 -21.52 -17.16 -21.64
CA ALA A 170 -21.04 -18.01 -20.54
C ALA A 170 -19.57 -17.74 -20.19
N ALA A 171 -18.70 -17.50 -21.19
CA ALA A 171 -17.31 -17.14 -20.93
C ALA A 171 -17.20 -15.81 -20.16
N PHE A 172 -17.99 -14.79 -20.52
CA PHE A 172 -18.07 -13.54 -19.75
C PHE A 172 -18.62 -13.73 -18.34
N ASP A 173 -19.56 -14.67 -18.15
CA ASP A 173 -20.10 -15.00 -16.84
C ASP A 173 -19.03 -15.58 -15.88
N VAL A 174 -18.12 -16.40 -16.41
CA VAL A 174 -16.98 -16.93 -15.63
C VAL A 174 -16.09 -15.79 -15.12
N TYR A 175 -15.75 -14.82 -15.98
CA TYR A 175 -14.99 -13.64 -15.54
C TYR A 175 -15.79 -12.80 -14.55
N ARG A 176 -17.10 -12.64 -14.73
CA ARG A 176 -17.96 -11.93 -13.79
C ARG A 176 -17.90 -12.54 -12.39
N VAL A 177 -17.99 -13.86 -12.27
CA VAL A 177 -17.92 -14.55 -10.97
C VAL A 177 -16.55 -14.37 -10.33
N ALA A 178 -15.46 -14.56 -11.08
CA ALA A 178 -14.11 -14.39 -10.56
C ALA A 178 -13.83 -12.96 -10.09
N ILE A 179 -14.20 -11.96 -10.89
CA ILE A 179 -14.04 -10.53 -10.55
C ILE A 179 -14.89 -10.18 -9.33
N ARG A 180 -16.13 -10.67 -9.25
CA ARG A 180 -16.99 -10.42 -8.10
C ARG A 180 -16.44 -11.01 -6.81
N GLN A 181 -15.89 -12.23 -6.86
CA GLN A 181 -15.20 -12.82 -5.73
C GLN A 181 -14.02 -11.94 -5.26
N LEU A 182 -13.24 -11.39 -6.20
CA LEU A 182 -12.17 -10.45 -5.86
C LEU A 182 -12.69 -9.17 -5.21
N ILE A 183 -13.81 -8.61 -5.68
CA ILE A 183 -14.43 -7.42 -5.06
C ILE A 183 -14.81 -7.71 -3.60
N GLU A 184 -15.32 -8.89 -3.31
CA GLU A 184 -15.72 -9.30 -1.96
C GLU A 184 -14.49 -9.55 -1.05
N GLU A 185 -13.37 -9.96 -1.62
CA GLU A 185 -12.13 -10.24 -0.89
C GLU A 185 -11.21 -9.01 -0.71
N VAL A 186 -11.31 -8.01 -1.59
CA VAL A 186 -10.54 -6.76 -1.46
C VAL A 186 -11.15 -5.94 -0.31
N PRO A 187 -10.37 -5.61 0.73
CA PRO A 187 -10.89 -4.91 1.89
C PRO A 187 -11.35 -3.51 1.47
N VAL A 188 -12.66 -3.26 1.45
CA VAL A 188 -13.21 -1.93 1.15
C VAL A 188 -12.73 -0.96 2.24
N PRO A 189 -12.15 0.20 1.89
CA PRO A 189 -11.82 1.21 2.88
C PRO A 189 -13.13 1.64 3.54
N ARG A 190 -13.27 1.41 4.86
CA ARG A 190 -14.40 1.94 5.62
C ARG A 190 -14.18 3.46 5.70
N SER A 191 -14.90 4.20 4.87
CA SER A 191 -14.98 5.67 4.92
C SER A 191 -15.54 6.16 6.24
#